data_AF-A0A7L9U9E0-F1
#
_entry.id   AF-A0A7L9U9E0-F1
#
_cell.length_a   1.000
_cell.length_b   1.000
_cell.length_c   1.000
_cell.angle_alpha   90.00
_cell.angle_beta   90.00
_cell.angle_gamma   90.00
#
_symmetry.space_group_name_H-M   'P 1'
#
loop_
_entity.id
_entity.type
_entity.pdbx_description
1 polymer ?
#
loop_
_entity_poly.entity_id
_entity_poly.type
_entity_poly.pdbx_seq_one_letter_code
_entity_poly.pdbx_strand_id
1 'polypeptide(L)'
;MEEHGTEYVGTLFVLPASRAFELSTTLHGVPVTLTGTIAQHLAAQFAGNDAAGEHIDVRQLSVQPRRVEVLTREIHERHRAPRKAHFLMRVLDGGVPAARQDASVTA
;
A
#
# COMPACT_ATOMS: atom_id res chain seq x y z
N MET A 1 -3.39 2.14 22.41
CA MET A 1 -2.45 2.18 21.28
C MET A 1 -3.22 2.72 20.12
N GLU A 2 -2.84 3.88 19.60
CA GLU A 2 -3.54 4.46 18.45
C GLU A 2 -3.07 3.76 17.17
N GLU A 3 -3.99 3.06 16.53
CA GLU A 3 -3.78 2.38 15.25
C GLU A 3 -4.43 3.25 14.18
N HIS A 4 -3.60 3.94 13.39
CA HIS A 4 -4.07 4.84 12.33
C HIS A 4 -3.80 4.22 10.96
N GLY A 5 -4.88 3.77 10.30
CA GLY A 5 -4.86 3.45 8.88
C GLY A 5 -4.77 4.76 8.08
N THR A 6 -3.72 4.92 7.29
CA THR A 6 -3.54 6.09 6.42
C THR A 6 -3.51 5.63 4.98
N GLU A 7 -4.29 6.29 4.14
CA GLU A 7 -4.24 6.05 2.70
C GLU A 7 -3.12 6.87 2.06
N TYR A 8 -2.40 6.23 1.16
CA TYR A 8 -1.34 6.83 0.38
C TYR A 8 -1.57 6.56 -1.10
N VAL A 9 -1.09 7.48 -1.94
CA VAL A 9 -0.95 7.26 -3.38
C VAL A 9 0.53 7.27 -3.70
N GLY A 10 1.03 6.20 -4.33
CA GLY A 10 2.45 6.08 -4.62
C GLY A 10 2.82 4.82 -5.37
N THR A 11 4.08 4.73 -5.79
CA THR A 11 4.58 3.52 -6.45
C THR A 11 4.90 2.48 -5.40
N LEU A 12 4.20 1.34 -5.48
CA LEU A 12 4.31 0.24 -4.54
C LEU A 12 5.21 -0.86 -5.11
N PHE A 13 6.23 -1.23 -4.35
CA PHE A 13 7.08 -2.39 -4.58
C PHE A 13 6.83 -3.41 -3.48
N VAL A 14 6.67 -4.67 -3.87
CA VAL A 14 6.39 -5.78 -2.95
C VAL A 14 7.43 -6.86 -3.14
N LEU A 15 7.94 -7.39 -2.04
CA LEU A 15 8.79 -8.57 -1.98
C LEU A 15 7.98 -9.71 -1.34
N PRO A 16 7.30 -10.55 -2.13
CA PRO A 16 6.37 -11.55 -1.60
C PRO A 16 7.04 -12.57 -0.66
N ALA A 17 8.27 -13.00 -1.00
CA ALA A 17 9.00 -14.01 -0.23
C ALA A 17 9.30 -13.57 1.21
N SER A 18 9.60 -12.30 1.43
CA SER A 18 9.90 -11.73 2.75
C SER A 18 8.72 -11.01 3.39
N ARG A 19 7.55 -10.99 2.73
CA ARG A 19 6.37 -10.21 3.14
C ARG A 19 6.71 -8.75 3.46
N ALA A 20 7.58 -8.15 2.65
CA ALA A 20 8.02 -6.77 2.81
C ALA A 20 7.50 -5.90 1.67
N PHE A 21 7.31 -4.62 1.93
CA PHE A 21 6.97 -3.64 0.91
C PHE A 21 7.82 -2.37 1.06
N GLU A 22 7.92 -1.67 -0.07
CA GLU A 22 8.40 -0.31 -0.16
C GLU A 22 7.36 0.52 -0.93
N LEU A 23 7.03 1.69 -0.41
CA LEU A 23 6.12 2.64 -1.03
C LEU A 23 6.83 3.98 -1.21
N SER A 24 7.04 4.36 -2.46
CA SER A 24 7.47 5.72 -2.81
C SER A 24 6.23 6.61 -2.95
N THR A 25 6.06 7.58 -2.06
CA THR A 25 4.90 8.48 -2.02
C THR A 25 5.33 9.92 -1.71
N THR A 26 4.36 10.84 -1.60
CA THR A 26 4.59 12.23 -1.23
C THR A 26 3.74 12.56 -0.01
N LEU A 27 4.35 13.08 1.05
CA LEU A 27 3.68 13.58 2.24
C LEU A 27 3.90 15.09 2.35
N HIS A 28 2.82 15.87 2.38
CA HIS A 28 2.87 17.34 2.44
C HIS A 28 3.78 17.97 1.36
N GLY A 29 3.77 17.42 0.14
CA GLY A 29 4.62 17.87 -0.97
C GLY A 29 6.08 17.38 -0.93
N VAL A 30 6.48 16.63 0.10
CA VAL A 30 7.82 16.07 0.24
C VAL A 30 7.83 14.60 -0.16
N PRO A 31 8.72 14.16 -1.08
CA PRO A 31 8.90 12.75 -1.39
C PRO A 31 9.36 11.97 -0.15
N VAL A 32 8.72 10.84 0.11
CA VAL A 32 9.05 9.94 1.22
C VAL A 32 8.97 8.49 0.77
N THR A 33 9.77 7.65 1.41
CA THR A 33 9.73 6.20 1.24
C THR A 33 9.24 5.55 2.53
N LEU A 34 8.13 4.82 2.46
CA LEU A 34 7.64 4.00 3.57
C LEU A 34 8.05 2.56 3.33
N THR A 35 8.69 1.95 4.31
CA THR A 35 9.04 0.53 4.28
C THR A 35 8.33 -0.19 5.41
N GLY A 36 7.87 -1.41 5.16
CA GLY A 36 7.18 -2.17 6.19
C GLY A 36 6.89 -3.61 5.80
N THR A 37 5.98 -4.22 6.54
CA THR A 37 5.55 -5.59 6.30
C THR A 37 4.15 -5.64 5.70
N ILE A 38 3.83 -6.73 5.02
CA ILE A 38 2.53 -6.96 4.39
C ILE A 38 1.64 -7.70 5.37
N ALA A 39 0.40 -7.23 5.54
CA ALA A 39 -0.58 -7.93 6.36
C ALA A 39 -0.89 -9.32 5.80
N GLN A 40 -1.21 -10.28 6.69
CA GLN A 40 -1.34 -11.69 6.31
C GLN A 40 -2.40 -11.93 5.23
N HIS A 41 -3.55 -11.27 5.32
CA HIS A 41 -4.64 -11.41 4.33
C HIS A 41 -4.20 -10.89 2.95
N LEU A 42 -3.54 -9.73 2.90
CA LEU A 42 -3.04 -9.18 1.64
C LEU A 42 -1.90 -10.03 1.05
N ALA A 43 -1.04 -10.60 1.90
CA ALA A 43 -0.03 -11.55 1.44
C ALA A 43 -0.64 -12.81 0.80
N ALA A 44 -1.81 -13.27 1.29
CA ALA A 44 -2.53 -14.38 0.67
C ALA A 44 -3.09 -14.01 -0.72
N GLN A 45 -3.59 -12.78 -0.90
CA GLN A 45 -4.05 -12.25 -2.20
C GLN A 45 -2.90 -12.18 -3.22
N PHE A 46 -1.72 -11.70 -2.80
CA PHE A 46 -0.52 -11.67 -3.63
C PHE A 46 -0.03 -13.06 -4.02
N ALA A 47 -0.23 -14.07 -3.17
CA ALA A 47 0.11 -15.45 -3.47
C ALA A 47 -0.91 -16.16 -4.37
N GLY A 48 -2.05 -15.52 -4.68
CA GLY A 48 -3.14 -16.15 -5.42
C GLY A 48 -3.87 -17.24 -4.63
N ASN A 49 -3.70 -17.25 -3.30
CA ASN A 49 -4.26 -18.27 -2.40
C ASN A 49 -5.56 -17.82 -1.73
N ASP A 50 -6.06 -16.62 -2.04
CA ASP A 50 -7.29 -16.11 -1.45
C ASP A 50 -8.49 -16.61 -2.27
N ALA A 51 -9.27 -17.54 -1.69
CA ALA A 51 -10.48 -18.06 -2.31
C ALA A 51 -11.66 -17.07 -2.29
N ALA A 52 -11.55 -15.95 -1.56
CA ALA A 52 -12.61 -14.96 -1.39
C ALA A 52 -12.23 -13.55 -1.90
N GLY A 53 -10.96 -13.31 -2.24
CA GLY A 53 -10.44 -12.02 -2.67
C GLY A 53 -10.00 -12.01 -4.14
N GLU A 54 -9.98 -10.82 -4.75
CA GLU A 54 -9.43 -10.63 -6.09
C GLU A 54 -7.90 -10.87 -6.05
N HIS A 55 -7.39 -11.72 -6.94
CA HIS A 55 -5.96 -11.95 -7.05
C HIS A 55 -5.26 -10.70 -7.58
N ILE A 56 -4.28 -10.20 -6.84
CA ILE A 56 -3.47 -9.05 -7.24
C ILE A 56 -2.14 -9.54 -7.80
N ASP A 57 -1.91 -9.32 -9.10
CA ASP A 57 -0.60 -9.57 -9.72
C ASP A 57 0.41 -8.53 -9.22
N VAL A 58 1.32 -8.98 -8.35
CA VAL A 58 2.38 -8.16 -7.75
C VAL A 58 3.23 -7.43 -8.79
N ARG A 59 3.43 -8.04 -9.97
CA ARG A 59 4.24 -7.45 -11.05
C ARG A 59 3.59 -6.21 -11.65
N GLN A 60 2.27 -6.04 -11.48
CA GLN A 60 1.54 -4.88 -11.97
C GLN A 60 1.55 -3.73 -10.97
N LEU A 61 1.90 -3.96 -9.70
CA LEU A 61 1.79 -2.93 -8.65
C LEU A 61 2.69 -1.72 -8.88
N SER A 62 3.89 -1.93 -9.42
CA SER A 62 4.88 -0.87 -9.65
C SER A 62 4.75 -0.16 -11.00
N VAL A 63 3.86 -0.62 -11.89
CA VAL A 63 3.68 -0.06 -13.25
C VAL A 63 3.12 1.36 -13.21
N GLN A 64 2.28 1.65 -12.21
CA GLN A 64 1.69 2.96 -12.00
C GLN A 64 1.46 3.19 -10.50
N PRO A 65 1.36 4.45 -10.04
CA PRO A 65 0.99 4.75 -8.67
C PRO A 65 -0.32 4.05 -8.26
N ARG A 66 -0.33 3.51 -7.05
CA ARG A 66 -1.47 2.79 -6.46
C ARG A 66 -1.97 3.55 -5.24
N ARG A 67 -3.28 3.58 -5.06
CA ARG A 67 -3.87 3.91 -3.78
C ARG A 67 -3.78 2.70 -2.85
N VAL A 68 -3.20 2.89 -1.68
CA VAL A 68 -2.95 1.84 -0.70
C VAL A 68 -3.32 2.31 0.69
N GLU A 69 -3.73 1.38 1.54
CA GLU A 69 -3.92 1.65 2.97
C GLU A 69 -2.74 1.08 3.75
N VAL A 70 -2.06 1.93 4.52
CA VAL A 70 -0.95 1.57 5.39
C VAL A 70 -1.30 1.90 6.83
N LEU A 71 -1.35 0.88 7.68
CA LEU A 71 -1.46 1.03 9.12
C LEU A 71 -0.10 1.42 9.69
N THR A 72 -0.05 2.52 10.46
CA THR A 72 1.16 2.95 11.16
C THR A 72 1.00 2.76 12.66
N ARG A 73 1.95 2.03 13.25
CA ARG A 73 1.99 1.74 14.68
C ARG A 73 3.20 2.43 15.31
N GLU A 74 2.99 3.21 16.36
CA GLU A 74 4.08 3.77 17.15
C GLU A 74 4.54 2.78 18.22
N ILE A 75 5.82 2.40 18.16
CA ILE A 75 6.44 1.44 19.06
C ILE A 75 7.32 2.20 20.05
N HIS A 76 6.95 2.09 21.31
CA HIS A 76 7.69 2.65 22.44
C HIS A 76 8.25 1.50 23.26
N GLU A 77 9.57 1.30 23.20
CA GLU A 77 10.29 0.25 23.94
C GLU A 77 11.15 0.92 25.02
N ARG A 78 11.22 0.32 26.21
CA ARG A 78 12.04 0.85 27.31
C ARG A 78 13.51 0.96 26.87
N HIS A 79 14.12 2.12 27.11
CA HIS A 79 15.51 2.43 26.71
C HIS A 79 15.77 2.48 25.20
N ARG A 80 14.73 2.64 24.37
CA ARG A 80 14.89 2.87 22.93
C ARG A 80 14.12 4.10 22.47
N ALA A 81 14.64 4.74 21.42
CA ALA A 81 13.92 5.81 20.76
C ALA A 81 12.59 5.27 20.18
N PRO A 82 11.49 6.03 20.27
CA PRO A 82 10.24 5.68 19.60
C PRO A 82 10.46 5.45 18.10
N ARG A 83 9.81 4.42 17.55
CA ARG A 83 9.89 4.09 16.12
C ARG A 83 8.51 3.80 15.55
N LYS A 84 8.36 4.02 14.25
CA LYS A 84 7.14 3.68 13.51
C LYS A 84 7.31 2.33 12.81
N ALA A 85 6.29 1.50 12.88
CA ALA A 85 6.16 0.29 12.07
C ALA A 85 4.99 0.47 11.11
N HIS A 86 5.22 0.14 9.85
CA HIS A 86 4.23 0.24 8.79
C HIS A 86 3.77 -1.14 8.35
N PHE A 87 2.46 -1.30 8.22
CA PHE A 87 1.82 -2.52 7.75
C PHE A 87 0.96 -2.18 6.54
N LEU A 88 1.28 -2.76 5.38
CA LEU A 88 0.47 -2.63 4.19
C LEU A 88 -0.79 -3.48 4.37
N MET A 89 -1.93 -2.81 4.46
CA MET A 89 -3.21 -3.43 4.78
C MET A 89 -3.99 -3.77 3.51
N ARG A 90 -4.04 -2.85 2.54
CA ARG A 90 -4.85 -2.99 1.32
C ARG A 90 -4.21 -2.31 0.13
N VAL A 91 -4.46 -2.86 -1.06
CA VAL A 91 -4.29 -2.17 -2.34
C VAL A 91 -5.69 -1.90 -2.87
N LEU A 92 -6.05 -0.63 -3.09
CA LEU A 92 -7.43 -0.22 -3.36
C LEU A 92 -7.74 -0.22 -4.87
N ASP A 93 -6.73 0.02 -5.73
CA ASP A 93 -6.90 0.10 -7.20
C ASP A 93 -6.37 -1.14 -7.92
N GLY A 94 -6.72 -2.34 -7.43
CA GLY A 94 -6.15 -3.63 -7.86
C GLY A 94 -6.46 -4.07 -9.29
N GLY A 95 -7.44 -3.47 -9.98
CA GLY A 95 -7.82 -3.88 -11.33
C GLY A 95 -8.42 -2.75 -12.16
N VAL A 96 -7.79 -2.48 -13.32
CA VAL A 96 -8.23 -1.55 -14.40
C VAL A 96 -8.06 -0.05 -14.09
N PRO A 97 -7.43 0.74 -14.99
CA PRO A 97 -7.43 2.19 -14.87
C PRO A 97 -8.87 2.70 -14.92
N ALA A 98 -9.25 3.59 -14.01
CA ALA A 98 -10.43 4.41 -14.19
C ALA A 98 -10.29 5.09 -15.57
N ALA A 99 -11.07 4.61 -16.52
CA ALA A 99 -11.15 5.21 -17.85
C ALA A 99 -11.52 6.68 -17.66
N ARG A 100 -10.74 7.56 -18.29
CA ARG A 100 -11.12 8.96 -18.50
C ARG A 100 -12.59 9.03 -18.97
N GLN A 101 -13.44 9.57 -18.12
CA GLN A 101 -14.72 10.23 -18.43
C GLN A 101 -14.73 11.40 -17.44
N ASP A 102 -14.49 12.64 -17.84
CA ASP A 102 -15.27 13.36 -18.85
C ASP A 102 -14.43 13.92 -20.01
N ALA A 103 -14.66 13.34 -21.18
CA ALA A 103 -14.84 14.16 -22.37
C ALA A 103 -16.35 14.27 -22.60
N SER A 104 -16.91 15.47 -22.40
CA SER A 104 -17.95 16.11 -23.22
C SER A 104 -18.81 17.06 -22.39
N VAL A 105 -18.65 18.38 -22.59
CA VAL A 105 -19.74 19.21 -23.14
C VAL A 105 -19.09 20.28 -24.03
N THR A 106 -19.17 20.05 -25.34
CA THR A 106 -19.21 21.09 -26.35
C THR A 106 -20.45 21.97 -26.16
N ALA A 107 -20.25 23.28 -26.10
CA ALA A 107 -21.08 24.29 -26.77
C ALA A 107 -20.25 25.57 -26.95
#